data_AF-A0A7I8VFD2-F1
#
_entry.id   AF-A0A7I8VFD2-F1
#
_cell.length_a   1.000
_cell.length_b   1.000
_cell.length_c   1.000
_cell.angle_alpha   90.00
_cell.angle_beta   90.00
_cell.angle_gamma   90.00
#
_symmetry.space_group_name_H-M   'P 1'
#
loop_
_entity.id
_entity.type
_entity.pdbx_description
1 polymer ?
#
loop_
_entity_poly.entity_id
_entity_poly.type
_entity_poly.pdbx_seq_one_letter_code
_entity_poly.pdbx_strand_id
1 'polypeptide(L)'
;MKAKIAALYSGLAEIKDLSDLIEVDSKTPITYGVIKGSYTERFFRSGNNPLCRRMWKVMNQEDTFVRSAQEGVAKVLSSNGTFVFFIESPFAEWHVRNHCDLRLLDFQIGPELKYCLILRHKSPLTKCLNDILRILKSKHFLKRLFKRWWPDRDCAKTPIPTRMLPTEYKLERPVDGATSPFWTFQTIYTITTIVIIYPFYLI
;
A
#
# COMPACT_ATOMS: atom_id res chain seq x y z
N MET A 1 5.15 6.16 -4.06
CA MET A 1 5.39 4.76 -4.44
C MET A 1 4.83 4.61 -5.84
N LYS A 2 5.60 4.02 -6.73
CA LYS A 2 5.19 3.76 -8.10
C LYS A 2 4.59 2.36 -8.12
N ALA A 3 3.39 2.23 -8.66
CA ALA A 3 2.73 0.94 -8.83
C ALA A 3 2.42 0.73 -10.31
N LYS A 4 2.25 -0.50 -10.72
CA LYS A 4 1.81 -0.88 -12.08
C LYS A 4 0.93 -2.12 -11.99
N ILE A 5 0.26 -2.46 -13.07
CA ILE A 5 -0.43 -3.75 -13.16
C ILE A 5 0.64 -4.82 -13.35
N ALA A 6 0.65 -5.82 -12.49
CA ALA A 6 1.51 -6.99 -12.57
C ALA A 6 0.65 -8.27 -12.52
N ALA A 7 1.28 -9.42 -12.65
CA ALA A 7 0.59 -10.70 -12.56
C ALA A 7 1.31 -11.68 -11.62
N LEU A 8 0.52 -12.56 -11.01
CA LEU A 8 0.99 -13.67 -10.20
C LEU A 8 0.74 -14.99 -10.92
N TYR A 9 1.72 -15.88 -10.85
CA TYR A 9 1.70 -17.18 -11.49
C TYR A 9 2.48 -18.21 -10.67
N SER A 10 2.08 -19.48 -10.71
CA SER A 10 2.72 -20.58 -9.95
C SER A 10 3.33 -21.67 -10.83
N GLY A 11 3.18 -21.57 -12.15
CA GLY A 11 3.65 -22.61 -13.07
C GLY A 11 5.13 -22.52 -13.42
N LEU A 12 5.63 -23.61 -14.01
CA LEU A 12 7.02 -23.73 -14.48
C LEU A 12 7.22 -23.17 -15.88
N ALA A 13 6.16 -23.06 -16.68
CA ALA A 13 6.22 -22.52 -18.04
C ALA A 13 6.78 -21.09 -18.05
N GLU A 14 7.62 -20.78 -19.03
CA GLU A 14 8.19 -19.46 -19.22
C GLU A 14 7.18 -18.56 -19.94
N ILE A 15 6.73 -17.51 -19.28
CA ILE A 15 5.79 -16.50 -19.82
C ILE A 15 6.55 -15.18 -19.85
N LYS A 16 6.84 -14.67 -21.05
CA LYS A 16 7.64 -13.45 -21.24
C LYS A 16 6.76 -12.26 -21.51
N ASP A 17 5.81 -12.45 -22.42
CA ASP A 17 4.96 -11.38 -22.91
C ASP A 17 3.49 -11.65 -22.64
N LEU A 18 2.69 -10.58 -22.67
CA LEU A 18 1.26 -10.66 -22.44
C LEU A 18 0.55 -11.46 -23.57
N SER A 19 1.14 -11.50 -24.77
CA SER A 19 0.67 -12.31 -25.89
C SER A 19 0.74 -13.81 -25.62
N ASP A 20 1.73 -14.26 -24.85
CA ASP A 20 1.93 -15.68 -24.54
C ASP A 20 0.73 -16.25 -23.77
N LEU A 21 0.01 -15.41 -23.01
CA LEU A 21 -1.21 -15.80 -22.29
C LEU A 21 -2.42 -15.98 -23.20
N ILE A 22 -2.37 -15.47 -24.43
CA ILE A 22 -3.46 -15.57 -25.42
C ILE A 22 -3.12 -16.64 -26.46
N GLU A 23 -1.85 -16.77 -26.83
CA GLU A 23 -1.36 -17.68 -27.86
C GLU A 23 -1.12 -19.11 -27.36
N VAL A 24 -1.72 -19.49 -26.22
CA VAL A 24 -1.50 -20.81 -25.63
C VAL A 24 -2.12 -21.89 -26.52
N ASP A 25 -1.24 -22.58 -27.24
CA ASP A 25 -1.52 -23.76 -28.04
C ASP A 25 -2.37 -24.77 -27.26
N SER A 26 -3.26 -25.42 -27.98
CA SER A 26 -4.38 -26.30 -27.60
C SER A 26 -4.16 -27.36 -26.49
N LYS A 27 -2.94 -27.53 -25.96
CA LYS A 27 -2.58 -28.59 -25.00
C LYS A 27 -2.88 -28.24 -23.53
N THR A 28 -2.84 -26.98 -23.09
CA THR A 28 -3.29 -26.56 -21.74
C THR A 28 -3.65 -25.06 -21.72
N PRO A 29 -4.92 -24.66 -21.88
CA PRO A 29 -5.29 -23.25 -21.88
C PRO A 29 -5.06 -22.62 -20.50
N ILE A 30 -4.23 -21.56 -20.45
CA ILE A 30 -4.02 -20.78 -19.23
C ILE A 30 -5.18 -19.81 -19.08
N THR A 31 -5.90 -19.94 -17.96
CA THR A 31 -6.95 -18.99 -17.58
C THR A 31 -6.36 -17.81 -16.84
N TYR A 32 -7.04 -16.67 -16.84
CA TYR A 32 -6.57 -15.49 -16.12
C TYR A 32 -7.71 -14.67 -15.57
N GLY A 33 -7.47 -13.91 -14.50
CA GLY A 33 -8.52 -13.16 -13.81
C GLY A 33 -8.02 -11.93 -13.08
N VAL A 34 -8.99 -11.12 -12.65
CA VAL A 34 -8.82 -9.85 -11.91
C VAL A 34 -9.84 -9.78 -10.77
N ILE A 35 -9.61 -8.88 -9.81
CA ILE A 35 -10.59 -8.59 -8.77
C ILE A 35 -11.79 -7.86 -9.37
N LYS A 36 -13.00 -8.34 -9.12
CA LYS A 36 -14.26 -7.72 -9.56
C LYS A 36 -14.43 -6.33 -8.93
N GLY A 37 -14.86 -5.36 -9.72
CA GLY A 37 -15.02 -3.95 -9.33
C GLY A 37 -13.71 -3.15 -9.25
N SER A 38 -12.56 -3.76 -9.50
CA SER A 38 -11.25 -3.11 -9.33
C SER A 38 -10.91 -2.12 -10.46
N TYR A 39 -9.88 -1.29 -10.23
CA TYR A 39 -9.30 -0.48 -11.30
C TYR A 39 -8.76 -1.37 -12.43
N THR A 40 -8.07 -2.46 -12.08
CA THR A 40 -7.49 -3.42 -13.02
C THR A 40 -8.57 -4.00 -13.93
N GLU A 41 -9.72 -4.43 -13.38
CA GLU A 41 -10.86 -4.89 -14.18
C GLU A 41 -11.30 -3.84 -15.21
N ARG A 42 -11.53 -2.60 -14.78
CA ARG A 42 -11.91 -1.50 -15.68
C ARG A 42 -10.84 -1.21 -16.73
N PHE A 43 -9.57 -1.34 -16.36
CA PHE A 43 -8.45 -1.16 -17.27
C PHE A 43 -8.47 -2.22 -18.39
N PHE A 44 -8.68 -3.50 -18.06
CA PHE A 44 -8.81 -4.55 -19.07
C PHE A 44 -10.07 -4.38 -19.93
N ARG A 45 -11.19 -3.95 -19.32
CA ARG A 45 -12.47 -3.74 -20.01
C ARG A 45 -12.47 -2.59 -21.00
N SER A 46 -11.99 -1.43 -20.57
CA SER A 46 -12.16 -0.16 -21.28
C SER A 46 -10.84 0.49 -21.71
N GLY A 47 -9.71 -0.18 -21.47
CA GLY A 47 -8.39 0.33 -21.81
C GLY A 47 -8.13 0.40 -23.32
N ASN A 48 -7.15 1.24 -23.68
CA ASN A 48 -6.81 1.48 -25.08
C ASN A 48 -6.01 0.32 -25.72
N ASN A 49 -5.44 -0.59 -24.92
CA ASN A 49 -4.67 -1.73 -25.42
C ASN A 49 -5.61 -2.82 -26.00
N PRO A 50 -5.48 -3.16 -27.31
CA PRO A 50 -6.33 -4.16 -27.96
C PRO A 50 -6.19 -5.56 -27.37
N LEU A 51 -5.00 -5.91 -26.89
CA LEU A 51 -4.71 -7.21 -26.30
C LEU A 51 -5.44 -7.37 -24.97
N CYS A 52 -5.38 -6.34 -24.11
CA CYS A 52 -6.14 -6.33 -22.85
C CYS A 52 -7.65 -6.41 -23.07
N ARG A 53 -8.19 -5.77 -24.12
CA ARG A 53 -9.62 -5.90 -24.49
C ARG A 53 -10.00 -7.32 -24.92
N ARG A 54 -9.11 -8.04 -25.61
CA ARG A 54 -9.34 -9.45 -25.96
C ARG A 54 -9.34 -10.31 -24.70
N MET A 55 -8.37 -10.11 -23.81
CA MET A 55 -8.32 -10.79 -22.52
C MET A 55 -9.58 -10.54 -21.70
N TRP A 56 -10.08 -9.30 -21.68
CA TRP A 56 -11.34 -8.98 -21.02
C TRP A 56 -12.52 -9.81 -21.54
N LYS A 57 -12.64 -10.00 -22.86
CA LYS A 57 -13.72 -10.81 -23.43
C LYS A 57 -13.68 -12.25 -22.91
N VAL A 58 -12.50 -12.85 -22.84
CA VAL A 58 -12.30 -14.21 -22.29
C VAL A 58 -12.67 -14.23 -20.82
N MET A 59 -12.14 -13.32 -20.01
CA MET A 59 -12.47 -13.22 -18.57
C MET A 59 -13.98 -13.08 -18.32
N ASN A 60 -14.65 -12.28 -19.14
CA ASN A 60 -16.08 -12.03 -19.02
C ASN A 60 -16.93 -13.22 -19.52
N GLN A 61 -16.45 -13.98 -20.50
CA GLN A 61 -17.13 -15.18 -21.00
C GLN A 61 -17.00 -16.35 -20.02
N GLU A 62 -15.83 -16.51 -19.40
CA GLU A 62 -15.52 -17.61 -18.48
C GLU A 62 -15.77 -17.29 -16.99
N ASP A 63 -16.19 -16.06 -16.67
CA ASP A 63 -16.42 -15.55 -15.30
C ASP A 63 -15.24 -15.82 -14.34
N THR A 64 -14.01 -15.53 -14.79
CA THR A 64 -12.79 -15.85 -14.04
C THR A 64 -12.46 -14.86 -12.92
N PHE A 65 -13.36 -13.94 -12.62
CA PHE A 65 -13.17 -12.89 -11.63
C PHE A 65 -13.08 -13.44 -10.21
N VAL A 66 -12.30 -12.76 -9.37
CA VAL A 66 -12.19 -13.05 -7.94
C VAL A 66 -12.74 -11.90 -7.11
N ARG A 67 -13.14 -12.15 -5.87
CA ARG A 67 -13.72 -11.13 -4.99
C ARG A 67 -12.67 -10.38 -4.17
N SER A 68 -11.51 -11.00 -3.93
CA SER A 68 -10.44 -10.42 -3.12
C SER A 68 -9.04 -10.80 -3.62
N ALA A 69 -8.03 -10.08 -3.14
CA ALA A 69 -6.63 -10.40 -3.43
C ALA A 69 -6.23 -11.76 -2.85
N GLN A 70 -6.69 -12.08 -1.65
CA GLN A 70 -6.42 -13.36 -0.97
C GLN A 70 -7.01 -14.53 -1.76
N GLU A 71 -8.24 -14.39 -2.26
CA GLU A 71 -8.87 -15.39 -3.12
C GLU A 71 -8.11 -15.59 -4.43
N GLY A 72 -7.69 -14.49 -5.08
CA GLY A 72 -6.88 -14.57 -6.30
C GLY A 72 -5.55 -15.28 -6.09
N VAL A 73 -4.87 -14.99 -4.98
CA VAL A 73 -3.61 -15.67 -4.61
C VAL A 73 -3.82 -17.15 -4.32
N ALA A 74 -4.85 -17.48 -3.53
CA ALA A 74 -5.19 -18.87 -3.24
C ALA A 74 -5.52 -19.65 -4.53
N LYS A 75 -6.25 -19.02 -5.45
CA LYS A 75 -6.57 -19.61 -6.76
C LYS A 75 -5.30 -19.91 -7.55
N VAL A 76 -4.38 -18.95 -7.69
CA VAL A 76 -3.08 -19.17 -8.38
C VAL A 76 -2.31 -20.34 -7.78
N LEU A 77 -2.23 -20.43 -6.45
CA LEU A 77 -1.53 -21.53 -5.78
C LEU A 77 -2.22 -22.88 -6.03
N SER A 78 -3.55 -22.92 -6.01
CA SER A 78 -4.32 -24.16 -6.22
C SER A 78 -4.37 -24.61 -7.69
N SER A 79 -4.18 -23.70 -8.64
CA SER A 79 -4.33 -23.94 -10.08
C SER A 79 -3.10 -24.59 -10.74
N ASN A 80 -2.01 -24.84 -10.00
CA ASN A 80 -0.80 -25.54 -10.50
C ASN A 80 -0.32 -25.04 -11.89
N GLY A 81 -0.25 -23.71 -12.08
CA GLY A 81 0.19 -23.13 -13.35
C GLY A 81 -0.86 -23.03 -14.45
N THR A 82 -2.15 -23.23 -14.17
CA THR A 82 -3.24 -23.04 -15.16
C THR A 82 -4.01 -21.72 -14.98
N PHE A 83 -3.64 -20.91 -13.99
CA PHE A 83 -4.29 -19.62 -13.70
C PHE A 83 -3.27 -18.51 -13.45
N VAL A 84 -3.51 -17.36 -14.06
CA VAL A 84 -2.73 -16.12 -13.85
C VAL A 84 -3.62 -15.04 -13.25
N PHE A 85 -3.15 -14.40 -12.17
CA PHE A 85 -3.91 -13.38 -11.48
C PHE A 85 -3.29 -12.00 -11.65
N PHE A 86 -4.03 -11.06 -12.26
CA PHE A 86 -3.60 -9.68 -12.43
C PHE A 86 -3.96 -8.83 -11.21
N ILE A 87 -2.95 -8.19 -10.63
CA ILE A 87 -3.08 -7.32 -9.44
C ILE A 87 -2.05 -6.18 -9.50
N GLU A 88 -2.18 -5.18 -8.63
CA GLU A 88 -1.18 -4.12 -8.51
C GLU A 88 0.16 -4.67 -8.00
N SER A 89 1.26 -4.18 -8.58
CA SER A 89 2.62 -4.65 -8.32
C SER A 89 3.06 -4.67 -6.85
N PRO A 90 2.79 -3.65 -5.99
CA PRO A 90 3.22 -3.74 -4.59
C PRO A 90 2.53 -4.86 -3.80
N PHE A 91 1.28 -5.20 -4.18
CA PHE A 91 0.59 -6.36 -3.60
C PHE A 91 1.19 -7.67 -4.12
N ALA A 92 1.44 -7.76 -5.44
CA ALA A 92 2.07 -8.93 -6.03
C ALA A 92 3.46 -9.21 -5.41
N GLU A 93 4.33 -8.19 -5.33
CA GLU A 93 5.65 -8.27 -4.71
C GLU A 93 5.56 -8.72 -3.24
N TRP A 94 4.56 -8.23 -2.50
CA TRP A 94 4.35 -8.66 -1.13
C TRP A 94 4.03 -10.15 -1.05
N HIS A 95 3.13 -10.65 -1.90
CA HIS A 95 2.74 -12.06 -1.89
C HIS A 95 3.88 -12.98 -2.32
N VAL A 96 4.63 -12.63 -3.37
CA VAL A 96 5.81 -13.40 -3.81
C VAL A 96 6.87 -13.50 -2.71
N ARG A 97 7.06 -12.44 -1.93
CA ARG A 97 7.98 -12.46 -0.76
C ARG A 97 7.48 -13.33 0.41
N ASN A 98 6.21 -13.73 0.42
CA ASN A 98 5.63 -14.57 1.47
C ASN A 98 5.34 -16.01 1.00
N HIS A 99 5.23 -16.23 -0.31
CA HIS A 99 4.90 -17.50 -0.93
C HIS A 99 5.89 -17.79 -2.05
N CYS A 100 6.78 -18.74 -1.82
CA CYS A 100 7.89 -19.01 -2.73
C CYS A 100 7.48 -19.78 -3.99
N ASP A 101 6.30 -20.37 -3.97
CA ASP A 101 5.67 -21.00 -5.13
C ASP A 101 5.08 -19.95 -6.10
N LEU A 102 5.00 -18.68 -5.69
CA LEU A 102 4.54 -17.60 -6.56
C LEU A 102 5.70 -16.94 -7.30
N ARG A 103 5.44 -16.63 -8.56
CA ARG A 103 6.32 -15.89 -9.45
C ARG A 103 5.63 -14.60 -9.86
N LEU A 104 6.39 -13.51 -9.87
CA LEU A 104 5.94 -12.23 -10.39
C LEU A 104 6.15 -12.22 -11.90
N LEU A 105 5.06 -12.04 -12.65
CA LEU A 105 5.12 -11.72 -14.07
C LEU A 105 5.03 -10.20 -14.21
N ASP A 106 6.13 -9.61 -14.66
CA ASP A 106 6.24 -8.16 -14.81
C ASP A 106 6.01 -7.74 -16.27
N PHE A 107 4.75 -7.45 -16.57
CA PHE A 107 4.36 -6.98 -17.89
C PHE A 107 4.30 -5.46 -17.93
N GLN A 108 4.78 -4.87 -19.03
CA GLN A 108 4.67 -3.42 -19.25
C GLN A 108 3.27 -3.06 -19.78
N ILE A 109 2.26 -3.11 -18.91
CA ILE A 109 0.85 -2.88 -19.28
C ILE A 109 0.33 -1.60 -18.63
N GLY A 110 -0.11 -0.67 -19.46
CA GLY A 110 -0.80 0.54 -19.02
C GLY A 110 0.09 1.59 -18.36
N PRO A 111 -0.52 2.65 -17.81
CA PRO A 111 0.21 3.72 -17.17
C PRO A 111 0.69 3.34 -15.77
N GLU A 112 1.67 4.08 -15.28
CA GLU A 112 2.10 4.01 -13.88
C GLU A 112 0.97 4.49 -12.94
N LEU A 113 0.70 3.67 -11.93
CA LEU A 113 -0.29 3.93 -10.88
C LEU A 113 0.36 4.63 -9.68
N LYS A 114 -0.42 5.48 -9.02
CA LYS A 114 0.02 6.31 -7.89
C LYS A 114 -1.02 6.25 -6.79
N TYR A 115 -0.56 5.98 -5.57
CA TYR A 115 -1.38 6.12 -4.36
C TYR A 115 -1.38 7.58 -3.89
N CYS A 116 -2.57 8.06 -3.54
CA CYS A 116 -2.80 9.45 -3.14
C CYS A 116 -3.64 9.50 -1.87
N LEU A 117 -3.38 10.51 -1.03
CA LEU A 117 -4.29 10.89 0.05
C LEU A 117 -5.36 11.82 -0.54
N ILE A 118 -6.62 11.45 -0.37
CA ILE A 118 -7.75 12.20 -0.92
C ILE A 118 -8.41 12.98 0.21
N LEU A 119 -8.63 14.27 -0.01
CA LEU A 119 -9.32 15.16 0.92
C LEU A 119 -10.64 15.60 0.31
N ARG A 120 -11.55 16.11 1.14
CA ARG A 120 -12.77 16.78 0.66
C ARG A 120 -12.39 17.91 -0.29
N HIS A 121 -13.21 18.11 -1.31
CA HIS A 121 -13.03 19.17 -2.28
C HIS A 121 -12.90 20.53 -1.58
N LYS A 122 -11.92 21.34 -2.01
CA LYS A 122 -11.57 22.65 -1.41
C LYS A 122 -11.16 22.60 0.07
N SER A 123 -10.70 21.45 0.58
CA SER A 123 -10.17 21.37 1.95
C SER A 123 -9.00 22.34 2.15
N PRO A 124 -9.00 23.16 3.24
CA PRO A 124 -7.89 24.06 3.55
C PRO A 124 -6.60 23.30 3.88
N LEU A 125 -6.71 22.01 4.22
CA LEU A 125 -5.57 21.16 4.57
C LEU A 125 -4.75 20.71 3.36
N THR A 126 -5.28 20.87 2.14
CA THR A 126 -4.65 20.35 0.92
C THR A 126 -3.22 20.87 0.73
N LYS A 127 -3.02 22.19 0.88
CA LYS A 127 -1.69 22.80 0.71
C LYS A 127 -0.72 22.30 1.78
N CYS A 128 -1.12 22.38 3.05
CA CYS A 128 -0.30 21.97 4.18
C CYS A 128 0.11 20.49 4.09
N LEU A 129 -0.82 19.58 3.77
CA LEU A 129 -0.53 18.16 3.63
C LEU A 129 0.41 17.86 2.46
N ASN A 130 0.24 18.53 1.32
CA ASN A 130 1.15 18.38 0.19
C ASN A 130 2.58 18.83 0.54
N ASP A 131 2.72 19.93 1.29
CA ASP A 131 4.03 20.40 1.77
C ASP A 131 4.68 19.41 2.74
N ILE A 132 3.91 18.86 3.69
CA ILE A 132 4.39 17.83 4.61
C ILE A 132 4.81 16.58 3.83
N LEU A 133 4.01 16.09 2.89
CA LEU A 133 4.34 14.93 2.06
C LEU A 133 5.64 15.15 1.26
N ARG A 134 5.84 16.36 0.74
CA ARG A 134 7.09 16.74 0.05
C ARG A 134 8.29 16.67 0.99
N ILE A 135 8.17 17.18 2.22
CA ILE A 135 9.23 17.11 3.25
C ILE A 135 9.50 15.65 3.65
N LEU A 136 8.46 14.84 3.88
CA LEU A 136 8.62 13.42 4.21
C LEU A 136 9.32 12.65 3.08
N LYS A 137 9.02 13.00 1.82
CA LYS A 137 9.69 12.43 0.66
C LYS A 137 11.16 12.86 0.57
N SER A 138 11.47 14.14 0.73
CA SER A 138 12.85 14.66 0.65
C SER A 138 13.74 14.11 1.76
N LYS A 139 13.19 13.92 2.97
CA LYS A 139 13.89 13.29 4.11
C LYS A 139 13.97 11.76 4.03
N HIS A 140 13.58 11.17 2.90
CA HIS A 140 13.52 9.72 2.67
C HIS A 140 12.67 8.94 3.71
N PHE A 141 11.79 9.61 4.45
CA PHE A 141 10.97 8.98 5.49
C PHE A 141 10.07 7.91 4.89
N LEU A 142 9.41 8.21 3.76
CA LEU A 142 8.55 7.25 3.06
C LEU A 142 9.32 6.01 2.58
N LYS A 143 10.59 6.17 2.17
CA LYS A 143 11.46 5.05 1.76
C LYS A 143 11.79 4.16 2.96
N ARG A 144 12.12 4.76 4.12
CA ARG A 144 12.35 4.00 5.37
C ARG A 144 11.09 3.27 5.82
N LEU A 145 9.94 3.93 5.76
CA LEU A 145 8.65 3.32 6.10
C LEU A 145 8.38 2.11 5.19
N PHE A 146 8.58 2.25 3.88
CA PHE A 146 8.45 1.14 2.96
C PHE A 146 9.37 -0.04 3.31
N LYS A 147 10.67 0.20 3.50
CA LYS A 147 11.62 -0.86 3.88
C LYS A 147 11.24 -1.57 5.18
N ARG A 148 10.66 -0.83 6.14
CA ARG A 148 10.20 -1.39 7.42
C ARG A 148 9.02 -2.35 7.25
N TRP A 149 8.06 -2.02 6.39
CA TRP A 149 6.84 -2.82 6.20
C TRP A 149 6.94 -3.84 5.06
N TRP A 150 7.87 -3.64 4.13
CA TRP A 150 8.27 -4.56 3.06
C TRP A 150 9.75 -4.91 3.22
N PRO A 151 10.12 -5.67 4.27
CA PRO A 151 11.49 -6.16 4.39
C PRO A 151 11.81 -7.11 3.22
N ASP A 152 13.08 -7.13 2.83
CA ASP A 152 13.58 -8.14 1.91
C ASP A 152 13.47 -9.49 2.62
N ARG A 153 12.58 -10.35 2.11
CA ARG A 153 12.44 -11.72 2.57
C ARG A 153 13.00 -12.62 1.49
N ASP A 154 14.06 -13.33 1.84
CA ASP A 154 14.58 -14.39 0.99
C ASP A 154 13.66 -15.59 1.12
N CYS A 155 13.11 -16.04 -0.01
CA CYS A 155 12.31 -17.25 -0.08
C CYS A 155 13.06 -18.53 0.33
N ALA A 156 14.38 -18.43 0.50
CA ALA A 156 15.22 -19.49 1.02
C ALA A 156 15.29 -19.56 2.55
N LYS A 157 14.83 -18.54 3.31
CA LYS A 157 15.03 -18.50 4.77
C LYS A 157 13.90 -17.79 5.53
N THR A 158 13.26 -18.60 6.39
CA THR A 158 12.48 -18.28 7.61
C THR A 158 10.94 -18.29 7.51
N PRO A 159 10.28 -18.95 8.49
CA PRO A 159 8.82 -18.97 8.60
C PRO A 159 8.25 -17.61 9.01
N ILE A 160 7.03 -17.35 8.56
CA ILE A 160 6.28 -16.10 8.75
C ILE A 160 6.13 -15.79 10.25
N PRO A 161 6.64 -14.65 10.76
CA PRO A 161 6.38 -14.25 12.14
C PRO A 161 4.91 -13.83 12.29
N THR A 162 4.12 -14.61 13.03
CA THR A 162 2.67 -14.42 13.23
C THR A 162 2.32 -13.26 14.18
N ARG A 163 3.30 -12.47 14.65
CA ARG A 163 3.08 -11.40 15.63
C ARG A 163 3.63 -10.06 15.13
N MET A 164 2.83 -9.33 14.37
CA MET A 164 3.13 -7.95 13.98
C MET A 164 2.24 -6.95 14.72
N LEU A 165 2.50 -6.72 16.01
CA LEU A 165 2.24 -5.40 16.60
C LEU A 165 3.25 -5.15 17.72
N PRO A 166 4.27 -4.30 17.49
CA PRO A 166 4.86 -3.50 18.54
C PRO A 166 4.26 -2.08 18.50
N THR A 167 3.53 -1.77 19.57
CA THR A 167 3.43 -0.50 20.30
C THR A 167 3.57 0.82 19.53
N GLU A 168 2.44 1.54 19.49
CA GLU A 168 2.29 3.00 19.59
C GLU A 168 3.43 3.85 19.00
N TYR A 169 3.23 4.35 17.77
CA TYR A 169 4.07 5.42 17.22
C TYR A 169 3.70 6.73 17.93
N LYS A 170 4.48 7.11 18.94
CA LYS A 170 4.37 8.42 19.58
C LYS A 170 4.77 9.49 18.56
N LEU A 171 3.78 10.20 18.03
CA LEU A 171 4.00 11.44 17.28
C LEU A 171 4.66 12.44 18.23
N GLU A 172 5.97 12.58 18.17
CA GLU A 172 6.64 13.72 18.77
C GLU A 172 6.13 14.97 18.06
N ARG A 173 5.29 15.73 18.76
CA ARG A 173 4.90 17.07 18.33
C ARG A 173 6.15 17.94 18.24
N PRO A 174 6.20 18.91 17.31
CA PRO A 174 7.23 19.93 17.33
C PRO A 174 7.30 20.53 18.73
N VAL A 175 8.51 20.73 19.25
CA VAL A 175 8.72 21.44 20.51
C VAL A 175 8.33 22.88 20.26
N ASP A 176 7.10 23.23 20.63
CA ASP A 176 6.64 24.60 20.68
C ASP A 176 7.38 25.26 21.85
N GLY A 177 8.51 25.89 21.55
CA GLY A 177 9.24 26.78 22.46
C GLY A 177 8.48 28.07 22.72
N ALA A 178 7.22 27.97 23.16
CA ALA A 178 6.41 29.07 23.67
C ALA A 178 5.94 28.67 25.07
N THR A 179 6.62 29.21 26.09
CA THR A 179 6.26 29.05 27.48
C THR A 179 4.80 29.50 27.70
N SER A 180 3.98 28.58 28.20
CA SER A 180 2.58 28.83 28.51
C SER A 180 2.43 29.97 29.53
N PRO A 181 1.57 30.98 29.29
CA PRO A 181 1.33 32.09 30.21
C PRO A 181 0.70 31.64 31.54
N PHE A 182 0.23 30.39 31.66
CA PHE A 182 -0.33 29.88 32.91
C PHE A 182 0.69 29.83 34.06
N TRP A 183 1.97 29.60 33.76
CA TRP A 183 3.00 29.55 34.81
C TRP A 183 3.40 30.94 35.33
N THR A 184 3.28 31.99 34.51
CA THR A 184 3.56 33.36 34.96
C THR A 184 2.42 33.91 35.83
N PHE A 185 1.17 33.50 35.59
CA PHE A 185 0.05 33.95 36.43
C PHE A 185 0.01 33.25 37.80
N GLN A 186 0.40 31.97 37.89
CA GLN A 186 0.39 31.24 39.16
C GLN A 186 1.44 31.79 40.16
N THR A 187 2.63 32.17 39.67
CA THR A 187 3.70 32.71 40.53
C THR A 187 3.41 34.12 41.01
N ILE A 188 2.74 34.95 40.20
CA ILE A 188 2.33 36.30 40.61
C ILE A 188 1.28 36.22 41.72
N TYR A 189 0.32 35.29 41.63
CA TYR A 189 -0.76 35.17 42.62
C TYR A 189 -0.27 34.62 43.98
N THR A 190 0.74 33.75 43.99
CA THR A 190 1.35 33.27 45.24
C THR A 190 2.19 34.35 45.91
N ILE A 191 2.92 35.15 45.14
CA ILE A 191 3.73 36.25 45.70
C ILE A 191 2.84 37.33 46.32
N THR A 192 1.74 37.72 45.65
CA THR A 192 0.83 38.74 46.20
C THR A 192 0.09 38.26 47.45
N THR A 193 -0.31 36.99 47.52
CA THR A 193 -0.94 36.43 48.73
C THR A 193 0.03 36.37 49.91
N ILE A 194 1.29 36.02 49.69
CA ILE A 194 2.31 36.02 50.75
C ILE A 194 2.56 37.44 51.29
N VAL A 195 2.70 38.44 50.41
CA VAL A 195 2.93 39.84 50.83
C VAL A 195 1.75 40.42 51.62
N ILE A 196 0.52 40.00 51.34
CA ILE A 196 -0.67 40.47 52.06
C ILE A 196 -0.83 39.77 53.42
N ILE A 197 -0.48 38.48 53.52
CA ILE A 197 -0.68 37.70 54.75
C ILE A 197 0.44 37.94 55.78
N TYR A 198 1.69 38.14 55.33
CA TYR A 198 2.82 38.31 56.25
C TYR A 198 2.72 39.48 57.24
N PRO A 199 2.21 40.68 56.89
CA PRO A 199 2.05 41.78 57.85
C PRO A 199 0.89 41.58 58.85
N PHE A 200 0.01 40.59 58.65
CA PHE A 200 -1.07 40.28 59.59
C PHE A 200 -0.68 39.28 60.69
N TYR A 201 0.48 38.61 60.56
CA TYR A 201 0.97 37.63 61.55
C TYR A 201 2.14 38.14 62.42
N LEU A 202 2.51 39.42 62.30
CA LEU A 202 3.63 40.05 63.03
C LEU A 202 3.20 41.22 63.92
N ILE A 203 1.94 41.21 64.41
CA ILE A 203 1.44 42.08 65.49
C ILE A 203 0.81 41.21 66.56
#